data_AF-A0A1Z5JD63-F1
#
_entry.id   AF-A0A1Z5JD63-F1
#
_cell.length_a   1.000
_cell.length_b   1.000
_cell.length_c   1.000
_cell.angle_alpha   90.00
_cell.angle_beta   90.00
_cell.angle_gamma   90.00
#
_symmetry.space_group_name_H-M   'P 1'
#
loop_
_entity.id
_entity.type
_entity.pdbx_description
1 polymer ?
#
loop_
_entity_poly.entity_id
_entity_poly.type
_entity_poly.pdbx_seq_one_letter_code
_entity_poly.pdbx_strand_id
1 'polypeptide(L)'
;MDSTIIWQRCSQWRMTTTCLAALILLTDVSSSFQTLPMTAHRIITPSYRTSSLLETIRGSDSQESSASPISEKAALELAESATAAIDLADKIYTSSAWGRLFAEAQELVECIGVAMGTLVQPDSSATVDTILKVCDDIDQLIIQEELMSRNLSLRRKVLEFRRYQLLGKMLRFDYNAYVATASFLSPNRIPRTQLPNVQDIPYKDAVKGDNVDAFVQVRSIRGEPLIADCELEDMVYTESALDQFLLWLFRNFVEKNTGGVSSTKAGIQGLLEQGQKFMLQEGQTAESQHKMVKSTLGDLMTPVLPPFYRIFMSGIVPKLGNDMDGKQLGPWFYAPWLTSFVTPTFFGFLVGPSRPNLRKDGQLGGLIVEKCKFLQESGCKGLCLHQCKIPAQEFFQQELGLPLTVSPNFVTQECQWSFGETPLPVQEDPTFPAGCLAGCKSRDALVQATRNTNACSY
;
A
#
# COMPACT_ATOMS: atom_id res chain seq x y z
N MET A 1 15.16 7.57 23.82
CA MET A 1 15.12 6.82 22.55
C MET A 1 14.00 5.81 22.69
N ASP A 2 12.85 6.15 22.12
CA ASP A 2 11.57 5.50 22.39
C ASP A 2 11.44 4.15 21.67
N SER A 3 11.35 3.08 22.46
CA SER A 3 11.11 1.70 22.07
C SER A 3 9.71 1.45 21.45
N THR A 4 8.86 2.48 21.42
CA THR A 4 7.50 2.48 20.85
C THR A 4 7.48 2.52 19.32
N ILE A 5 8.46 3.16 18.66
CA ILE A 5 8.48 3.28 17.18
C ILE A 5 8.91 1.97 16.51
N ILE A 6 9.81 1.22 17.14
CA ILE A 6 10.24 -0.12 16.67
C ILE A 6 9.10 -1.14 16.80
N TRP A 7 8.26 -1.01 17.83
CA TRP A 7 7.10 -1.88 18.05
C TRP A 7 5.97 -1.64 17.04
N GLN A 8 5.72 -0.39 16.63
CA GLN A 8 4.74 -0.07 15.58
C GLN A 8 5.15 -0.64 14.21
N ARG A 9 6.45 -0.63 13.86
CA ARG A 9 6.94 -1.24 12.62
C ARG A 9 6.94 -2.78 12.67
N CYS A 10 7.21 -3.41 13.81
CA CYS A 10 7.17 -4.88 13.94
C CYS A 10 5.75 -5.47 14.02
N SER A 11 4.75 -4.72 14.53
CA SER A 11 3.37 -5.20 14.66
C SER A 11 2.69 -5.49 13.32
N GLN A 12 3.08 -4.80 12.25
CA GLN A 12 2.56 -5.04 10.89
C GLN A 12 3.19 -6.28 10.23
N TRP A 13 4.38 -6.70 10.68
CA TRP A 13 5.16 -7.78 10.07
C TRP A 13 4.88 -9.18 10.64
N ARG A 14 4.31 -9.28 11.85
CA ARG A 14 3.95 -10.58 12.45
C ARG A 14 2.71 -11.21 11.83
N MET A 15 1.77 -10.42 11.29
CA MET A 15 0.52 -10.95 10.72
C MET A 15 0.73 -11.60 9.35
N THR A 16 1.65 -11.11 8.52
CA THR A 16 1.89 -11.66 7.18
C THR A 16 2.63 -12.98 7.24
N THR A 17 3.64 -13.12 8.09
CA THR A 17 4.42 -14.37 8.22
C THR A 17 3.63 -15.52 8.83
N THR A 18 2.75 -15.27 9.81
CA THR A 18 1.89 -16.32 10.36
C THR A 18 0.71 -16.67 9.45
N CYS A 19 0.12 -15.71 8.72
CA CYS A 19 -0.91 -16.02 7.72
C CYS A 19 -0.35 -16.76 6.50
N LEU A 20 0.84 -16.41 6.01
CA LEU A 20 1.47 -17.11 4.89
C LEU A 20 1.91 -18.53 5.28
N ALA A 21 2.44 -18.72 6.50
CA ALA A 21 2.79 -20.05 7.02
C ALA A 21 1.54 -20.93 7.18
N ALA A 22 0.40 -20.36 7.60
CA ALA A 22 -0.87 -21.08 7.65
C ALA A 22 -1.42 -21.43 6.25
N LEU A 23 -1.22 -20.56 5.25
CA LEU A 23 -1.60 -20.81 3.86
C LEU A 23 -0.75 -21.90 3.20
N ILE A 24 0.57 -21.93 3.45
CA ILE A 24 1.49 -22.95 2.92
C ILE A 24 1.18 -24.34 3.54
N LEU A 25 0.83 -24.39 4.83
CA LEU A 25 0.43 -25.63 5.50
C LEU A 25 -0.94 -26.17 5.04
N LEU A 26 -1.81 -25.32 4.48
CA LEU A 26 -3.11 -25.74 3.95
C LEU A 26 -3.06 -26.15 2.47
N THR A 27 -2.02 -25.79 1.73
CA THR A 27 -1.83 -26.19 0.32
C THR A 27 -1.09 -27.52 0.15
N ASP A 28 -0.48 -28.08 1.20
CA ASP A 28 0.24 -29.36 1.14
C ASP A 28 -0.64 -30.59 1.45
N VAL A 29 -1.95 -30.39 1.67
CA VAL A 29 -2.93 -31.48 1.92
C VAL A 29 -3.67 -31.86 0.62
N SER A 30 -3.00 -31.80 -0.53
CA SER A 30 -3.55 -32.26 -1.82
C SER A 30 -2.80 -33.43 -2.47
N SER A 31 -1.83 -34.06 -1.79
CA SER A 31 -1.15 -35.24 -2.31
C SER A 31 -0.99 -36.34 -1.25
N SER A 32 -2.11 -36.90 -0.79
CA SER A 32 -2.19 -38.26 -0.21
C SER A 32 -3.66 -38.66 0.04
N PHE A 33 -4.40 -38.93 -1.04
CA PHE A 33 -5.67 -39.65 -0.96
C PHE A 33 -5.61 -40.86 -1.91
N GLN A 34 -5.14 -42.00 -1.39
CA GLN A 34 -5.54 -43.30 -1.89
C GLN A 34 -5.74 -44.27 -0.72
N THR A 35 -6.98 -44.76 -0.63
CA THR A 35 -7.49 -45.96 0.04
C THR A 35 -8.03 -45.87 1.50
N LEU A 36 -9.32 -46.29 1.62
CA LEU A 36 -10.05 -46.86 2.78
C LEU A 36 -10.94 -45.92 3.64
N PRO A 37 -12.08 -46.40 4.22
CA PRO A 37 -13.40 -46.29 3.60
C PRO A 37 -14.44 -45.52 4.43
N MET A 38 -15.58 -45.27 3.79
CA MET A 38 -16.78 -44.58 4.26
C MET A 38 -17.26 -44.95 5.67
N THR A 39 -17.32 -43.94 6.57
CA THR A 39 -18.49 -43.65 7.43
C THR A 39 -18.19 -42.40 8.27
N ALA A 40 -18.70 -41.23 7.88
CA ALA A 40 -19.01 -40.09 8.76
C ALA A 40 -19.57 -38.92 7.93
N HIS A 41 -20.86 -38.99 7.59
CA HIS A 41 -21.66 -37.83 7.23
C HIS A 41 -22.90 -37.79 8.13
N ARG A 42 -23.27 -36.57 8.54
CA ARG A 42 -24.09 -36.18 9.71
C ARG A 42 -23.20 -36.15 10.96
N ILE A 43 -22.82 -34.97 11.44
CA ILE A 43 -23.71 -34.07 12.19
C ILE A 43 -23.30 -32.62 11.94
N ILE A 44 -24.12 -31.86 11.21
CA ILE A 44 -24.32 -30.41 11.42
C ILE A 44 -25.82 -30.17 11.25
N THR A 45 -26.49 -29.81 12.35
CA THR A 45 -27.56 -28.81 12.45
C THR A 45 -28.14 -28.83 13.87
N PRO A 46 -28.28 -27.68 14.56
CA PRO A 46 -29.04 -27.58 15.80
C PRO A 46 -30.50 -27.31 15.44
N SER A 47 -31.40 -28.26 15.73
CA SER A 47 -32.84 -28.02 15.69
C SER A 47 -33.36 -27.85 17.11
N TYR A 48 -33.80 -26.64 17.42
CA TYR A 48 -34.67 -26.33 18.55
C TYR A 48 -35.93 -27.21 18.51
N ARG A 49 -36.12 -28.10 19.49
CA ARG A 49 -37.42 -28.53 20.05
C ARG A 49 -37.20 -29.64 21.10
N THR A 50 -37.20 -29.27 22.37
CA THR A 50 -37.44 -30.21 23.47
C THR A 50 -38.73 -29.82 24.18
N SER A 51 -39.84 -30.13 23.51
CA SER A 51 -41.14 -30.36 24.14
C SER A 51 -41.92 -31.31 23.22
N SER A 52 -41.65 -32.62 23.34
CA SER A 52 -42.46 -33.71 22.76
C SER A 52 -41.95 -35.13 23.10
N LEU A 53 -41.07 -35.33 24.09
CA LEU A 53 -40.53 -36.67 24.42
C LEU A 53 -40.72 -37.02 25.91
N LEU A 54 -41.88 -36.66 26.46
CA LEU A 54 -42.33 -37.09 27.79
C LEU A 54 -43.79 -37.56 27.82
N GLU A 55 -44.45 -37.76 26.67
CA GLU A 55 -45.84 -38.24 26.57
C GLU A 55 -46.00 -39.61 25.90
N THR A 56 -44.93 -40.29 25.49
CA THR A 56 -45.03 -41.61 24.82
C THR A 56 -44.74 -42.80 25.74
N ILE A 57 -44.58 -42.60 27.06
CA ILE A 57 -44.44 -43.70 28.05
C ILE A 57 -45.60 -43.68 29.07
N ARG A 58 -46.81 -43.40 28.60
CA ARG A 58 -48.04 -43.62 29.38
C ARG A 58 -49.17 -44.05 28.46
N GLY A 59 -49.20 -45.34 28.16
CA GLY A 59 -50.36 -45.94 27.49
C GLY A 59 -50.05 -47.22 26.75
N SER A 60 -49.98 -48.33 27.48
CA SER A 60 -50.62 -49.59 27.09
C SER A 60 -50.25 -50.70 28.09
N ASP A 61 -51.29 -51.22 28.73
CA ASP A 61 -51.32 -52.31 29.68
C ASP A 61 -50.81 -53.66 29.15
N SER A 62 -50.50 -54.52 30.13
CA SER A 62 -50.64 -56.00 30.15
C SER A 62 -49.65 -56.88 29.36
N GLN A 63 -48.68 -57.46 30.06
CA GLN A 63 -48.67 -58.89 30.42
C GLN A 63 -47.46 -59.26 31.31
N GLU A 64 -47.71 -60.17 32.25
CA GLU A 64 -46.81 -60.66 33.30
C GLU A 64 -45.50 -61.27 32.80
N SER A 65 -44.40 -60.98 33.49
CA SER A 65 -43.38 -61.98 33.84
C SER A 65 -42.36 -61.45 34.88
N SER A 66 -42.34 -62.14 36.02
CA SER A 66 -41.34 -62.26 37.10
C SER A 66 -40.18 -61.26 37.23
N ALA A 67 -40.10 -60.66 38.43
CA ALA A 67 -39.05 -59.76 38.91
C ALA A 67 -37.62 -60.35 38.92
N SER A 68 -36.63 -59.46 38.74
CA SER A 68 -35.38 -59.53 39.49
C SER A 68 -35.02 -58.13 40.02
N PRO A 69 -34.59 -57.98 41.29
CA PRO A 69 -34.37 -56.69 41.91
C PRO A 69 -32.94 -56.24 41.67
N ILE A 70 -32.62 -55.83 40.45
CA ILE A 70 -31.42 -55.02 40.21
C ILE A 70 -31.81 -53.56 40.39
N SER A 71 -32.00 -53.25 41.68
CA SER A 71 -31.73 -52.00 42.36
C SER A 71 -32.09 -50.70 41.61
N GLU A 72 -33.26 -50.15 41.97
CA GLU A 72 -33.61 -48.73 41.78
C GLU A 72 -32.48 -47.78 42.22
N LYS A 73 -31.64 -48.21 43.18
CA LYS A 73 -30.42 -47.53 43.61
C LYS A 73 -29.33 -47.48 42.54
N ALA A 74 -29.18 -48.51 41.71
CA ALA A 74 -28.21 -48.53 40.62
C ALA A 74 -28.62 -47.61 39.46
N ALA A 75 -29.93 -47.50 39.20
CA ALA A 75 -30.46 -46.54 38.23
C ALA A 75 -30.33 -45.08 38.73
N LEU A 76 -30.51 -44.85 40.04
CA LEU A 76 -30.31 -43.55 40.67
C LEU A 76 -28.82 -43.13 40.67
N GLU A 77 -27.90 -44.05 41.00
CA GLU A 77 -26.45 -43.81 40.95
C GLU A 77 -25.94 -43.58 39.52
N LEU A 78 -26.49 -44.29 38.52
CA LEU A 78 -26.19 -44.04 37.11
C LEU A 78 -26.70 -42.66 36.65
N ALA A 79 -27.90 -42.26 37.06
CA ALA A 79 -28.46 -40.93 36.75
C ALA A 79 -27.68 -39.79 37.43
N GLU A 80 -27.25 -39.96 38.68
CA GLU A 80 -26.37 -39.01 39.37
C GLU A 80 -24.99 -38.92 38.70
N SER A 81 -24.43 -40.06 38.28
CA SER A 81 -23.14 -40.10 37.55
C SER A 81 -23.23 -39.41 36.18
N ALA A 82 -24.35 -39.56 35.46
CA ALA A 82 -24.59 -38.93 34.17
C ALA A 82 -24.81 -37.42 34.32
N THR A 83 -25.52 -37.00 35.36
CA THR A 83 -25.74 -35.57 35.66
C THR A 83 -24.44 -34.90 36.10
N ALA A 84 -23.61 -35.58 36.89
CA ALA A 84 -22.27 -35.11 37.27
C ALA A 84 -21.30 -35.07 36.08
N ALA A 85 -21.40 -36.00 35.13
CA ALA A 85 -20.61 -35.98 33.90
C ALA A 85 -21.04 -34.85 32.95
N ILE A 86 -22.33 -34.54 32.87
CA ILE A 86 -22.85 -33.39 32.13
C ILE A 86 -22.45 -32.09 32.82
N ASP A 87 -22.52 -32.00 34.15
CA ASP A 87 -22.09 -30.82 34.92
C ASP A 87 -20.57 -30.64 34.89
N LEU A 88 -19.79 -31.72 34.80
CA LEU A 88 -18.35 -31.69 34.57
C LEU A 88 -18.02 -31.27 33.13
N ALA A 89 -18.77 -31.76 32.13
CA ALA A 89 -18.63 -31.33 30.75
C ALA A 89 -19.01 -29.85 30.59
N ASP A 90 -20.07 -29.41 31.25
CA ASP A 90 -20.50 -28.02 31.30
C ASP A 90 -19.51 -27.16 32.09
N LYS A 91 -18.91 -27.65 33.18
CA LYS A 91 -17.81 -26.99 33.92
C LYS A 91 -16.49 -26.96 33.15
N ILE A 92 -16.17 -27.97 32.34
CA ILE A 92 -15.00 -27.97 31.46
C ILE A 92 -15.24 -26.99 30.30
N TYR A 93 -16.46 -26.96 29.75
CA TYR A 93 -16.89 -26.04 28.71
C TYR A 93 -16.95 -24.58 29.19
N THR A 94 -17.49 -24.35 30.39
CA THR A 94 -17.59 -23.03 31.07
C THR A 94 -16.35 -22.67 31.88
N SER A 95 -15.34 -23.55 31.95
CA SER A 95 -14.06 -23.18 32.54
C SER A 95 -13.54 -21.98 31.75
N SER A 96 -13.35 -20.88 32.46
CA SER A 96 -13.16 -19.56 31.85
C SER A 96 -12.02 -19.48 30.84
N ALA A 97 -11.08 -20.42 30.85
CA ALA A 97 -10.00 -20.51 29.87
C ALA A 97 -10.43 -21.16 28.55
N TRP A 98 -11.13 -22.30 28.58
CA TRP A 98 -11.56 -23.01 27.37
C TRP A 98 -12.71 -22.28 26.67
N GLY A 99 -13.70 -21.79 27.41
CA GLY A 99 -14.79 -20.98 26.84
C GLY A 99 -14.27 -19.70 26.16
N ARG A 100 -13.27 -19.02 26.75
CA ARG A 100 -12.60 -17.87 26.13
C ARG A 100 -11.79 -18.28 24.90
N LEU A 101 -11.07 -19.40 24.96
CA LEU A 101 -10.29 -19.92 23.82
C LEU A 101 -11.20 -20.26 22.63
N PHE A 102 -12.34 -20.90 22.86
CA PHE A 102 -13.32 -21.21 21.82
C PHE A 102 -13.96 -19.95 21.24
N ALA A 103 -14.32 -18.97 22.08
CA ALA A 103 -14.83 -17.69 21.60
C ALA A 103 -13.80 -16.92 20.77
N GLU A 104 -12.53 -16.88 21.19
CA GLU A 104 -11.44 -16.30 20.41
C GLU A 104 -11.20 -17.05 19.08
N ALA A 105 -11.28 -18.38 19.08
CA ALA A 105 -11.15 -19.20 17.88
C ALA A 105 -12.32 -18.98 16.90
N GLN A 106 -13.55 -18.85 17.41
CA GLN A 106 -14.72 -18.57 16.57
C GLN A 106 -14.61 -17.19 15.90
N GLU A 107 -14.25 -16.15 16.66
CA GLU A 107 -14.02 -14.81 16.12
C GLU A 107 -12.92 -14.79 15.05
N LEU A 108 -11.85 -15.57 15.24
CA LEU A 108 -10.81 -15.74 14.23
C LEU A 108 -11.32 -16.40 12.95
N VAL A 109 -12.12 -17.46 13.06
CA VAL A 109 -12.71 -18.16 11.90
C VAL A 109 -13.67 -17.23 11.14
N GLU A 110 -14.51 -16.47 11.83
CA GLU A 110 -15.40 -15.48 11.22
C GLU A 110 -14.60 -14.39 10.48
N CYS A 111 -13.57 -13.85 11.13
CA CYS A 111 -12.67 -12.86 10.53
C CYS A 111 -11.94 -13.39 9.28
N ILE A 112 -11.44 -14.63 9.33
CA ILE A 112 -10.83 -15.30 8.18
C ILE A 112 -11.87 -15.47 7.06
N GLY A 113 -13.10 -15.87 7.40
CA GLY A 113 -14.20 -16.00 6.45
C GLY A 113 -14.50 -14.69 5.71
N VAL A 114 -14.55 -13.57 6.43
CA VAL A 114 -14.76 -12.24 5.83
C VAL A 114 -13.59 -11.85 4.91
N ALA A 115 -12.34 -12.06 5.35
CA ALA A 115 -11.16 -11.75 4.56
C ALA A 115 -11.11 -12.58 3.26
N MET A 116 -11.28 -13.91 3.37
CA MET A 116 -11.27 -14.83 2.23
C MET A 116 -12.44 -14.59 1.28
N GLY A 117 -13.64 -14.38 1.82
CA GLY A 117 -14.82 -14.06 1.02
C GLY A 117 -14.62 -12.79 0.19
N THR A 118 -13.97 -11.78 0.76
CA THR A 118 -13.66 -10.54 0.02
C THR A 118 -12.68 -10.78 -1.11
N LEU A 119 -11.68 -11.64 -0.94
CA LEU A 119 -10.69 -11.93 -1.99
C LEU A 119 -11.30 -12.70 -3.16
N VAL A 120 -12.24 -13.61 -2.90
CA VAL A 120 -12.86 -14.48 -3.93
C VAL A 120 -13.98 -13.79 -4.70
N GLN A 121 -14.62 -12.76 -4.12
CA GLN A 121 -15.70 -12.03 -4.80
C GLN A 121 -15.24 -11.42 -6.14
N PRO A 122 -16.12 -11.32 -7.16
CA PRO A 122 -15.78 -10.65 -8.41
C PRO A 122 -15.60 -9.14 -8.23
N ASP A 123 -14.82 -8.49 -9.10
CA ASP A 123 -14.56 -7.04 -9.00
C ASP A 123 -15.84 -6.20 -9.12
N SER A 124 -16.84 -6.66 -9.89
CA SER A 124 -18.15 -6.01 -10.03
C SER A 124 -18.97 -5.93 -8.74
N SER A 125 -18.60 -6.69 -7.70
CA SER A 125 -19.25 -6.60 -6.38
C SER A 125 -18.84 -5.34 -5.61
N ALA A 126 -17.78 -4.65 -6.02
CA ALA A 126 -17.30 -3.43 -5.38
C ALA A 126 -18.13 -2.21 -5.80
N THR A 127 -19.35 -2.14 -5.28
CA THR A 127 -20.23 -0.97 -5.45
C THR A 127 -20.04 0.05 -4.33
N VAL A 128 -20.42 1.31 -4.60
CA VAL A 128 -20.40 2.39 -3.61
C VAL A 128 -21.20 1.99 -2.35
N ASP A 129 -22.41 1.43 -2.53
CA ASP A 129 -23.25 0.99 -1.41
C ASP A 129 -22.57 -0.08 -0.55
N THR A 130 -21.84 -1.00 -1.17
CA THR A 130 -21.14 -2.06 -0.44
C THR A 130 -20.00 -1.48 0.40
N ILE A 131 -19.27 -0.52 -0.15
CA ILE A 131 -18.19 0.18 0.57
C ILE A 131 -18.76 1.01 1.72
N LEU A 132 -19.86 1.74 1.49
CA LEU A 132 -20.54 2.53 2.52
C LEU A 132 -21.01 1.67 3.68
N LYS A 133 -21.65 0.52 3.41
CA LYS A 133 -22.04 -0.44 4.44
C LYS A 133 -20.86 -0.90 5.29
N VAL A 134 -19.73 -1.23 4.66
CA VAL A 134 -18.52 -1.63 5.41
C VAL A 134 -17.98 -0.48 6.26
N CYS A 135 -18.03 0.77 5.76
CA CYS A 135 -17.68 1.93 6.58
C CYS A 135 -18.63 2.10 7.77
N ASP A 136 -19.95 1.90 7.58
CA ASP A 136 -20.94 2.02 8.65
C ASP A 136 -20.70 0.96 9.74
N ASP A 137 -20.36 -0.28 9.33
CA ASP A 137 -19.98 -1.35 10.25
C ASP A 137 -18.70 -1.02 11.04
N ILE A 138 -17.69 -0.41 10.38
CA ILE A 138 -16.45 0.02 11.05
C ILE A 138 -16.76 1.11 12.08
N ASP A 139 -17.57 2.11 11.72
CA ASP A 139 -17.90 3.23 12.60
C ASP A 139 -18.67 2.75 13.85
N GLN A 140 -19.58 1.77 13.69
CA GLN A 140 -20.24 1.12 14.82
C GLN A 140 -19.24 0.42 15.75
N LEU A 141 -18.23 -0.27 15.20
CA LEU A 141 -17.19 -0.91 16.01
C LEU A 141 -16.25 0.09 16.69
N ILE A 142 -16.04 1.28 16.11
CA ILE A 142 -15.27 2.36 16.76
C ILE A 142 -15.96 2.80 18.05
N ILE A 143 -17.28 3.04 17.98
CA ILE A 143 -18.08 3.43 19.14
C ILE A 143 -18.08 2.33 20.21
N GLN A 144 -18.09 1.06 19.82
CA GLN A 144 -18.10 -0.07 20.76
C GLN A 144 -16.74 -0.35 21.43
N GLU A 145 -15.63 -0.15 20.71
CA GLU A 145 -14.28 -0.45 21.24
C GLU A 145 -13.83 0.54 22.32
N GLU A 146 -14.36 1.77 22.31
CA GLU A 146 -14.17 2.74 23.41
C GLU A 146 -14.69 2.22 24.76
N LEU A 147 -15.47 1.12 24.75
CA LEU A 147 -16.07 0.51 25.92
C LEU A 147 -15.53 -0.90 26.26
N MET A 148 -14.91 -1.69 25.35
CA MET A 148 -14.48 -3.07 25.68
C MET A 148 -13.62 -3.86 24.65
N SER A 149 -12.52 -4.48 25.12
CA SER A 149 -11.86 -5.74 24.65
C SER A 149 -11.02 -5.79 23.34
N ARG A 150 -10.07 -6.76 23.30
CA ARG A 150 -9.12 -7.03 22.19
C ARG A 150 -9.78 -7.60 20.92
N ASN A 151 -10.94 -8.26 21.02
CA ASN A 151 -11.59 -8.95 19.90
C ASN A 151 -12.23 -7.98 18.89
N LEU A 152 -12.76 -6.84 19.37
CA LEU A 152 -13.29 -5.78 18.50
C LEU A 152 -12.19 -5.19 17.58
N SER A 153 -10.94 -5.16 18.05
CA SER A 153 -9.80 -4.66 17.27
C SER A 153 -9.47 -5.54 16.06
N LEU A 154 -9.62 -6.87 16.18
CA LEU A 154 -9.40 -7.81 15.08
C LEU A 154 -10.48 -7.65 14.02
N ARG A 155 -11.75 -7.64 14.46
CA ARG A 155 -12.91 -7.47 13.58
C ARG A 155 -12.84 -6.15 12.82
N ARG A 156 -12.45 -5.06 13.47
CA ARG A 156 -12.20 -3.77 12.80
C ARG A 156 -11.14 -3.88 11.72
N LYS A 157 -9.96 -4.44 12.04
CA LYS A 157 -8.87 -4.58 11.05
C LYS A 157 -9.27 -5.41 9.84
N VAL A 158 -10.08 -6.44 10.05
CA VAL A 158 -10.62 -7.28 8.96
C VAL A 158 -11.61 -6.49 8.09
N LEU A 159 -12.47 -5.67 8.68
CA LEU A 159 -13.36 -4.79 7.93
C LEU A 159 -12.59 -3.67 7.20
N GLU A 160 -11.56 -3.09 7.81
CA GLU A 160 -10.66 -2.13 7.15
C GLU A 160 -9.95 -2.78 5.96
N PHE A 161 -9.46 -4.02 6.13
CA PHE A 161 -8.90 -4.81 5.02
C PHE A 161 -9.94 -5.06 3.94
N ARG A 162 -11.16 -5.46 4.31
CA ARG A 162 -12.27 -5.67 3.36
C ARG A 162 -12.58 -4.40 2.57
N ARG A 163 -12.68 -3.25 3.25
CA ARG A 163 -12.87 -1.94 2.64
C ARG A 163 -11.74 -1.62 1.67
N TYR A 164 -10.49 -1.81 2.07
CA TYR A 164 -9.32 -1.59 1.22
C TYR A 164 -9.37 -2.45 -0.05
N GLN A 165 -9.71 -3.73 0.07
CA GLN A 165 -9.85 -4.63 -1.08
C GLN A 165 -10.99 -4.22 -2.00
N LEU A 166 -12.16 -3.85 -1.45
CA LEU A 166 -13.28 -3.35 -2.27
C LEU A 166 -12.92 -2.06 -3.01
N LEU A 167 -12.25 -1.12 -2.35
CA LEU A 167 -11.72 0.08 -3.01
C LEU A 167 -10.71 -0.25 -4.10
N GLY A 168 -9.81 -1.21 -3.87
CA GLY A 168 -8.87 -1.69 -4.88
C GLY A 168 -9.54 -2.36 -6.08
N LYS A 169 -10.65 -3.06 -5.86
CA LYS A 169 -11.47 -3.64 -6.93
C LYS A 169 -12.21 -2.58 -7.74
N MET A 170 -12.81 -1.60 -7.05
CA MET A 170 -13.43 -0.44 -7.70
C MET A 170 -12.41 0.32 -8.54
N LEU A 171 -11.21 0.56 -8.00
CA LEU A 171 -10.10 1.21 -8.71
C LEU A 171 -9.76 0.52 -10.05
N ARG A 172 -9.77 -0.82 -10.10
CA ARG A 172 -9.47 -1.59 -11.32
C ARG A 172 -10.57 -1.51 -12.36
N PHE A 173 -11.83 -1.57 -11.92
CA PHE A 173 -12.98 -1.70 -12.81
C PHE A 173 -13.56 -0.34 -13.24
N ASP A 174 -13.61 0.63 -12.32
CA ASP A 174 -14.11 1.98 -12.56
C ASP A 174 -13.29 3.00 -11.76
N TYR A 175 -12.23 3.51 -12.39
CA TYR A 175 -11.33 4.49 -11.80
C TYR A 175 -12.05 5.79 -11.38
N ASN A 176 -13.03 6.26 -12.17
CA ASN A 176 -13.73 7.51 -11.89
C ASN A 176 -14.67 7.35 -10.68
N ALA A 177 -15.40 6.24 -10.60
CA ALA A 177 -16.20 5.92 -9.43
C ALA A 177 -15.33 5.76 -8.17
N TYR A 178 -14.15 5.15 -8.31
CA TYR A 178 -13.17 5.06 -7.23
C TYR A 178 -12.74 6.45 -6.75
N VAL A 179 -12.29 7.33 -7.65
CA VAL A 179 -11.86 8.69 -7.29
C VAL A 179 -13.00 9.45 -6.61
N ALA A 180 -14.22 9.41 -7.15
CA ALA A 180 -15.37 10.07 -6.54
C ALA A 180 -15.68 9.52 -5.13
N THR A 181 -15.66 8.19 -4.97
CA THR A 181 -15.94 7.53 -3.69
C THR A 181 -14.86 7.82 -2.65
N ALA A 182 -13.58 7.69 -3.03
CA ALA A 182 -12.44 7.98 -2.16
C ALA A 182 -12.41 9.47 -1.77
N SER A 183 -12.68 10.36 -2.72
CA SER A 183 -12.77 11.81 -2.48
C SER A 183 -13.92 12.14 -1.54
N PHE A 184 -15.06 11.46 -1.62
CA PHE A 184 -16.17 11.65 -0.70
C PHE A 184 -15.81 11.20 0.72
N LEU A 185 -15.23 10.00 0.85
CA LEU A 185 -14.98 9.35 2.15
C LEU A 185 -13.73 9.84 2.88
N SER A 186 -12.74 10.37 2.16
CA SER A 186 -11.49 10.86 2.74
C SER A 186 -11.53 12.38 3.00
N PRO A 187 -10.85 12.89 4.05
CA PRO A 187 -10.17 12.15 5.13
C PRO A 187 -11.12 11.69 6.26
N ASN A 188 -12.37 12.15 6.27
CA ASN A 188 -13.27 12.06 7.42
C ASN A 188 -13.59 10.63 7.88
N ARG A 189 -13.90 9.71 6.96
CA ARG A 189 -14.22 8.30 7.27
C ARG A 189 -13.07 7.34 6.94
N ILE A 190 -12.23 7.72 5.97
CA ILE A 190 -11.08 6.93 5.53
C ILE A 190 -9.84 7.82 5.51
N PRO A 191 -8.87 7.59 6.41
CA PRO A 191 -7.58 8.26 6.35
C PRO A 191 -6.91 8.05 5.00
N ARG A 192 -6.22 9.08 4.44
CA ARG A 192 -5.50 8.96 3.15
C ARG A 192 -4.49 7.79 3.13
N THR A 193 -3.91 7.45 4.28
CA THR A 193 -2.97 6.33 4.43
C THR A 193 -3.62 4.95 4.23
N GLN A 194 -4.95 4.87 4.35
CA GLN A 194 -5.73 3.65 4.17
C GLN A 194 -6.40 3.56 2.79
N LEU A 195 -6.14 4.51 1.89
CA LEU A 195 -6.59 4.43 0.51
C LEU A 195 -5.61 3.60 -0.32
N PRO A 196 -6.11 2.75 -1.24
CA PRO A 196 -5.26 1.90 -2.08
C PRO A 196 -4.49 2.68 -3.15
N ASN A 197 -4.98 3.85 -3.53
CA ASN A 197 -4.30 4.80 -4.39
C ASN A 197 -4.69 6.21 -3.89
N VAL A 198 -3.86 7.23 -4.12
CA VAL A 198 -4.19 8.62 -3.72
C VAL A 198 -4.03 9.60 -4.87
N GLN A 199 -3.67 9.09 -6.05
CA GLN A 199 -3.55 9.86 -7.28
C GLN A 199 -4.93 10.34 -7.69
N ASP A 200 -5.01 11.61 -8.11
CA ASP A 200 -6.23 12.30 -8.53
C ASP A 200 -7.29 12.47 -7.42
N ILE A 201 -7.02 12.02 -6.17
CA ILE A 201 -7.90 12.23 -5.02
C ILE A 201 -7.54 13.56 -4.35
N PRO A 202 -8.45 14.55 -4.31
CA PRO A 202 -8.19 15.86 -3.71
C PRO A 202 -7.73 15.75 -2.27
N TYR A 203 -6.76 16.57 -1.91
CA TYR A 203 -6.29 16.70 -0.54
C TYR A 203 -7.09 17.82 0.13
N LYS A 204 -8.22 17.49 0.76
CA LYS A 204 -9.16 18.50 1.27
C LYS A 204 -8.54 19.46 2.28
N ASP A 205 -7.61 19.00 3.11
CA ASP A 205 -6.92 19.87 4.08
C ASP A 205 -5.86 20.79 3.41
N ALA A 206 -5.56 20.59 2.12
CA ALA A 206 -4.69 21.46 1.32
C ALA A 206 -5.42 22.67 0.74
N VAL A 207 -6.76 22.66 0.77
CA VAL A 207 -7.58 23.65 0.09
C VAL A 207 -8.16 24.61 1.14
N LYS A 208 -7.53 25.76 1.33
CA LYS A 208 -8.18 26.89 2.01
C LYS A 208 -9.08 27.64 1.02
N GLY A 209 -10.34 27.21 0.89
CA GLY A 209 -11.39 27.95 0.15
C GLY A 209 -12.24 27.09 -0.79
N ASP A 210 -13.36 27.65 -1.27
CA ASP A 210 -14.41 26.95 -2.04
C ASP A 210 -14.02 26.52 -3.49
N ASN A 211 -12.77 26.70 -3.92
CA ASN A 211 -12.35 26.41 -5.30
C ASN A 211 -11.57 25.10 -5.41
N VAL A 212 -12.31 24.00 -5.53
CA VAL A 212 -11.78 22.63 -5.66
C VAL A 212 -11.23 22.34 -7.06
N ASP A 213 -11.53 23.16 -8.06
CA ASP A 213 -11.21 22.91 -9.48
C ASP A 213 -10.20 23.87 -10.12
N ALA A 214 -9.61 24.77 -9.35
CA ALA A 214 -8.69 25.72 -9.94
C ALA A 214 -7.25 25.19 -9.88
N PHE A 215 -6.76 24.69 -11.03
CA PHE A 215 -5.46 25.20 -11.50
C PHE A 215 -5.61 26.74 -11.51
N VAL A 216 -5.42 27.39 -10.37
CA VAL A 216 -5.44 28.85 -10.28
C VAL A 216 -4.28 29.26 -11.16
N GLN A 217 -4.60 29.68 -12.38
CA GLN A 217 -3.66 30.23 -13.34
C GLN A 217 -3.25 31.58 -12.76
N VAL A 218 -2.30 31.55 -11.82
CA VAL A 218 -1.67 32.75 -11.29
C VAL A 218 -0.94 33.37 -12.46
N ARG A 219 -1.15 34.64 -12.75
CA ARG A 219 -0.40 35.31 -13.81
C ARG A 219 0.87 35.91 -13.21
N SER A 220 1.99 35.72 -13.91
CA SER A 220 3.23 36.45 -13.62
C SER A 220 2.99 37.97 -13.74
N ILE A 221 3.89 38.79 -13.17
CA ILE A 221 3.94 40.25 -13.40
C ILE A 221 3.97 40.57 -14.91
N ARG A 222 4.48 39.65 -15.73
CA ARG A 222 4.52 39.74 -17.21
C ARG A 222 3.31 39.12 -17.93
N GLY A 223 2.29 38.67 -17.21
CA GLY A 223 1.04 38.13 -17.76
C GLY A 223 1.06 36.63 -18.10
N GLU A 224 2.14 35.91 -17.80
CA GLU A 224 2.30 34.49 -18.15
C GLU A 224 1.56 33.53 -17.22
N PRO A 225 1.05 32.39 -17.73
CA PRO A 225 0.37 31.39 -16.92
C PRO A 225 1.36 30.70 -15.97
N LEU A 226 1.10 30.80 -14.67
CA LEU A 226 1.82 30.09 -13.60
C LEU A 226 0.89 29.05 -12.97
N ILE A 227 1.52 28.03 -12.42
CA ILE A 227 0.87 27.02 -11.60
C ILE A 227 0.95 27.49 -10.15
N ALA A 228 -0.15 27.36 -9.42
CA ALA A 228 -0.20 27.67 -7.99
C ALA A 228 0.84 26.86 -7.21
N ASP A 229 1.45 27.49 -6.21
CA ASP A 229 2.32 26.79 -5.27
C ASP A 229 1.49 25.94 -4.32
N CYS A 230 2.16 24.98 -3.68
CA CYS A 230 1.55 24.16 -2.64
C CYS A 230 1.25 25.01 -1.40
N GLU A 231 0.01 24.95 -0.91
CA GLU A 231 -0.44 25.66 0.31
C GLU A 231 -0.37 24.80 1.58
N LEU A 232 -0.05 23.51 1.45
CA LEU A 232 0.12 22.60 2.59
C LEU A 232 1.36 22.99 3.40
N GLU A 233 1.28 22.76 4.71
CA GLU A 233 2.41 22.93 5.62
C GLU A 233 3.63 22.11 5.15
N ASP A 234 4.80 22.72 5.28
CA ASP A 234 6.07 22.09 4.96
C ASP A 234 6.36 20.96 5.95
N MET A 235 6.77 19.81 5.42
CA MET A 235 7.18 18.68 6.25
C MET A 235 8.62 18.88 6.72
N VAL A 236 8.86 18.67 8.02
CA VAL A 236 10.21 18.58 8.57
C VAL A 236 10.74 17.15 8.39
N TYR A 237 11.80 16.99 7.61
CA TYR A 237 12.40 15.69 7.32
C TYR A 237 13.38 15.27 8.42
N THR A 238 13.13 14.13 9.06
CA THR A 238 14.10 13.49 9.96
C THR A 238 15.09 12.65 9.14
N GLU A 239 16.32 13.13 9.00
CA GLU A 239 17.38 12.40 8.29
C GLU A 239 18.14 11.48 9.26
N SER A 240 18.28 10.20 8.89
CA SER A 240 19.19 9.29 9.59
C SER A 240 20.64 9.55 9.19
N ALA A 241 21.60 9.02 9.96
CA ALA A 241 23.01 9.10 9.61
C ALA A 241 23.32 8.44 8.24
N LEU A 242 22.57 7.39 7.89
CA LEU A 242 22.67 6.75 6.58
C LEU A 242 22.17 7.69 5.47
N ASP A 243 21.05 8.38 5.68
CA ASP A 243 20.51 9.34 4.70
C ASP A 243 21.48 10.48 4.44
N GLN A 244 22.10 11.02 5.49
CA GLN A 244 23.11 12.07 5.37
C GLN A 244 24.34 11.59 4.60
N PHE A 245 24.81 10.37 4.87
CA PHE A 245 25.93 9.77 4.16
C PHE A 245 25.60 9.52 2.67
N LEU A 246 24.44 8.91 2.38
CA LEU A 246 24.00 8.66 1.00
C LEU A 246 23.82 9.97 0.23
N LEU A 247 23.27 11.00 0.87
CA LEU A 247 23.11 12.31 0.26
C LEU A 247 24.44 13.00 -0.01
N TRP A 248 25.39 12.92 0.93
CA TRP A 248 26.75 13.40 0.73
C TRP A 248 27.43 12.69 -0.45
N LEU A 249 27.33 11.36 -0.51
CA LEU A 249 27.90 10.56 -1.60
C LEU A 249 27.25 10.93 -2.95
N PHE A 250 25.93 11.05 -2.98
CA PHE A 250 25.19 11.44 -4.17
C PHE A 250 25.63 12.81 -4.68
N ARG A 251 25.79 13.79 -3.79
CA ARG A 251 26.28 15.13 -4.13
C ARG A 251 27.68 15.13 -4.72
N ASN A 252 28.57 14.26 -4.25
CA ASN A 252 29.91 14.11 -4.82
C ASN A 252 29.84 13.52 -6.25
N PHE A 253 28.93 12.57 -6.50
CA PHE A 253 28.71 12.08 -7.86
C PHE A 253 28.08 13.13 -8.77
N VAL A 254 27.18 13.97 -8.26
CA VAL A 254 26.67 15.13 -9.02
C VAL A 254 27.81 16.09 -9.35
N GLU A 255 28.67 16.44 -8.39
CA GLU A 255 29.83 17.30 -8.64
C GLU A 255 30.74 16.74 -9.74
N LYS A 256 31.04 15.44 -9.67
CA LYS A 256 31.79 14.72 -10.72
C LYS A 256 31.12 14.81 -12.09
N ASN A 257 29.81 14.55 -12.16
CA ASN A 257 29.07 14.49 -13.42
C ASN A 257 28.64 15.87 -13.98
N THR A 258 28.86 16.94 -13.21
CA THR A 258 28.58 18.33 -13.62
C THR A 258 29.83 19.14 -13.95
N GLY A 259 31.01 18.51 -13.95
CA GLY A 259 32.28 19.20 -14.22
C GLY A 259 32.76 20.05 -13.04
N GLY A 260 32.44 19.66 -11.81
CA GLY A 260 32.90 20.34 -10.58
C GLY A 260 31.90 21.33 -9.98
N VAL A 261 30.61 21.28 -10.37
CA VAL A 261 29.62 22.16 -9.75
C VAL A 261 29.34 21.71 -8.31
N SER A 262 29.70 22.56 -7.36
CA SER A 262 29.53 22.31 -5.93
C SER A 262 28.68 23.38 -5.22
N SER A 263 28.24 23.06 -4.01
CA SER A 263 27.53 23.97 -3.10
C SER A 263 28.07 23.82 -1.69
N THR A 264 28.18 24.95 -0.99
CA THR A 264 28.56 25.02 0.42
C THR A 264 27.40 24.71 1.37
N LYS A 265 26.14 24.72 0.89
CA LYS A 265 24.97 24.39 1.71
C LYS A 265 24.98 22.90 2.05
N ALA A 266 24.54 22.55 3.25
CA ALA A 266 24.43 21.16 3.68
C ALA A 266 23.19 20.46 3.09
N GLY A 267 23.15 19.12 3.20
CA GLY A 267 21.97 18.29 2.89
C GLY A 267 21.40 18.48 1.49
N ILE A 268 20.07 18.42 1.38
CA ILE A 268 19.35 18.46 0.11
C ILE A 268 19.44 19.84 -0.56
N GLN A 269 19.52 20.90 0.24
CA GLN A 269 19.59 22.27 -0.29
C GLN A 269 20.86 22.50 -1.11
N GLY A 270 21.98 21.89 -0.70
CA GLY A 270 23.21 21.95 -1.51
C GLY A 270 23.10 21.15 -2.80
N LEU A 271 22.42 20.00 -2.80
CA LEU A 271 22.13 19.23 -4.01
C LEU A 271 21.28 20.05 -5.00
N LEU A 272 20.23 20.69 -4.50
CA LEU A 272 19.34 21.53 -5.31
C LEU A 272 20.08 22.73 -5.89
N GLU A 273 20.97 23.35 -5.12
CA GLU A 273 21.81 24.45 -5.62
C GLU A 273 22.78 23.97 -6.72
N GLN A 274 23.37 22.77 -6.59
CA GLN A 274 24.18 22.17 -7.66
C GLN A 274 23.36 21.96 -8.93
N GLY A 275 22.15 21.39 -8.80
CA GLY A 275 21.23 21.17 -9.91
C GLY A 275 20.79 22.48 -10.59
N GLN A 276 20.53 23.53 -9.82
CA GLN A 276 20.20 24.86 -10.35
C GLN A 276 21.39 25.51 -11.06
N LYS A 277 22.58 25.49 -10.45
CA LYS A 277 23.80 26.03 -11.07
C LYS A 277 24.11 25.32 -12.38
N PHE A 278 24.03 23.99 -12.41
CA PHE A 278 24.23 23.21 -13.61
C PHE A 278 23.19 23.56 -14.69
N MET A 279 21.90 23.60 -14.34
CA MET A 279 20.84 23.97 -15.29
C MET A 279 21.03 25.37 -15.91
N LEU A 280 21.59 26.33 -15.16
CA LEU A 280 21.77 27.72 -15.58
C LEU A 280 23.11 27.98 -16.31
N GLN A 281 23.98 26.98 -16.47
CA GLN A 281 25.21 27.13 -17.23
C GLN A 281 24.92 27.32 -18.73
N GLU A 282 25.75 28.11 -19.40
CA GLU A 282 25.65 28.32 -20.85
C GLU A 282 25.80 27.01 -21.63
N GLY A 283 24.98 26.82 -22.66
CA GLY A 283 25.01 25.64 -23.54
C GLY A 283 24.36 24.37 -22.96
N GLN A 284 23.77 24.44 -21.77
CA GLN A 284 23.07 23.30 -21.19
C GLN A 284 21.69 23.08 -21.82
N THR A 285 21.38 21.82 -22.12
CA THR A 285 20.09 21.39 -22.69
C THR A 285 19.35 20.47 -21.73
N ALA A 286 18.09 20.15 -22.02
CA ALA A 286 17.32 19.17 -21.25
C ALA A 286 17.97 17.79 -21.27
N GLU A 287 18.49 17.36 -22.43
CA GLU A 287 19.14 16.06 -22.61
C GLU A 287 20.45 15.97 -21.80
N SER A 288 21.20 17.07 -21.71
CA SER A 288 22.42 17.14 -20.89
C SER A 288 22.08 16.96 -19.40
N GLN A 289 20.99 17.60 -18.92
CA GLN A 289 20.49 17.39 -17.56
C GLN A 289 20.06 15.96 -17.32
N HIS A 290 19.35 15.35 -18.27
CA HIS A 290 18.93 13.96 -18.17
C HIS A 290 20.12 13.01 -18.10
N LYS A 291 21.12 13.22 -18.96
CA LYS A 291 22.35 12.43 -18.97
C LYS A 291 23.11 12.55 -17.65
N MET A 292 23.26 13.76 -17.11
CA MET A 292 23.94 13.98 -15.83
C MET A 292 23.29 13.18 -14.69
N VAL A 293 21.96 13.20 -14.60
CA VAL A 293 21.23 12.48 -13.56
C VAL A 293 21.35 10.97 -13.76
N LYS A 294 21.21 10.46 -14.99
CA LYS A 294 21.39 9.03 -15.28
C LYS A 294 22.78 8.54 -14.93
N SER A 295 23.82 9.30 -15.29
CA SER A 295 25.21 8.97 -14.93
C SER A 295 25.43 8.99 -13.42
N THR A 296 24.84 9.95 -12.72
CA THR A 296 24.91 10.03 -11.25
C THR A 296 24.21 8.84 -10.58
N LEU A 297 23.02 8.45 -11.06
CA LEU A 297 22.30 7.27 -10.56
C LEU A 297 23.08 5.97 -10.84
N GLY A 298 23.67 5.85 -12.04
CA GLY A 298 24.53 4.73 -12.40
C GLY A 298 25.77 4.62 -11.52
N ASP A 299 26.42 5.75 -11.23
CA ASP A 299 27.57 5.82 -10.32
C ASP A 299 27.17 5.45 -8.88
N LEU A 300 26.01 5.92 -8.40
CA LEU A 300 25.49 5.60 -7.06
C LEU A 300 25.21 4.10 -6.89
N MET A 301 24.72 3.44 -7.94
CA MET A 301 24.37 2.02 -7.92
C MET A 301 25.56 1.06 -8.15
N THR A 302 26.80 1.55 -8.11
CA THR A 302 28.08 0.88 -8.48
C THR A 302 28.23 -0.65 -8.25
N PRO A 303 29.26 -1.26 -8.87
CA PRO A 303 29.28 -1.75 -10.26
C PRO A 303 28.50 -3.07 -10.48
N VAL A 304 28.04 -3.74 -9.42
CA VAL A 304 27.41 -5.07 -9.48
C VAL A 304 25.89 -5.00 -9.49
N LEU A 305 25.31 -3.95 -8.90
CA LEU A 305 23.88 -3.85 -8.71
C LEU A 305 23.09 -3.70 -10.02
N PRO A 306 23.49 -2.88 -11.02
CA PRO A 306 22.72 -2.74 -12.25
C PRO A 306 22.70 -4.01 -13.09
N PRO A 307 23.83 -4.73 -13.32
CA PRO A 307 23.79 -6.04 -13.99
C PRO A 307 22.94 -7.08 -13.23
N PHE A 308 23.08 -7.17 -11.91
CA PHE A 308 22.27 -8.08 -11.10
C PHE A 308 20.78 -7.74 -11.21
N TYR A 309 20.42 -6.46 -11.01
CA TYR A 309 19.03 -6.01 -11.06
C TYR A 309 18.44 -6.18 -12.47
N ARG A 310 19.19 -5.89 -13.54
CA ARG A 310 18.76 -6.12 -14.92
C ARG A 310 18.42 -7.59 -15.16
N ILE A 311 19.26 -8.51 -14.70
CA ILE A 311 19.02 -9.94 -14.88
C ILE A 311 17.85 -10.39 -13.98
N PHE A 312 17.92 -10.06 -12.69
CA PHE A 312 16.99 -10.54 -11.67
C PHE A 312 15.59 -9.94 -11.79
N MET A 313 15.46 -8.65 -12.11
CA MET A 313 14.17 -7.93 -12.13
C MET A 313 13.60 -7.81 -13.54
N SER A 314 14.43 -7.51 -14.52
CA SER A 314 13.99 -7.31 -15.92
C SER A 314 14.20 -8.50 -16.84
N GLY A 315 14.95 -9.53 -16.41
CA GLY A 315 15.23 -10.69 -17.24
C GLY A 315 16.04 -10.36 -18.49
N ILE A 316 16.84 -9.28 -18.48
CA ILE A 316 17.73 -8.95 -19.60
C ILE A 316 18.90 -9.92 -19.61
N VAL A 317 19.08 -10.61 -20.74
CA VAL A 317 20.17 -11.57 -20.92
C VAL A 317 21.49 -10.78 -21.10
N PRO A 318 22.52 -11.03 -20.28
CA PRO A 318 23.81 -10.40 -20.44
C PRO A 318 24.46 -10.83 -21.78
N LYS A 319 25.46 -10.09 -22.25
CA LYS A 319 26.14 -10.46 -23.51
C LYS A 319 27.01 -11.70 -23.27
N LEU A 320 26.52 -12.87 -23.69
CA LEU A 320 27.18 -14.18 -23.62
C LEU A 320 27.75 -14.64 -24.97
N GLY A 321 27.65 -13.83 -26.03
CA GLY A 321 28.11 -14.17 -27.37
C GLY A 321 27.14 -15.05 -28.15
N ASN A 322 25.84 -15.01 -27.82
CA ASN A 322 24.79 -15.78 -28.49
C ASN A 322 23.67 -14.88 -29.05
N ASP A 323 22.77 -15.43 -29.85
CA ASP A 323 21.66 -14.69 -30.48
C ASP A 323 20.62 -14.13 -29.49
N MET A 324 20.78 -14.40 -28.19
CA MET A 324 19.90 -13.93 -27.12
C MET A 324 20.50 -12.77 -26.33
N ASP A 325 21.73 -12.34 -26.65
CA ASP A 325 22.41 -11.22 -26.02
C ASP A 325 21.57 -9.94 -26.07
N GLY A 326 21.29 -9.37 -24.89
CA GLY A 326 20.53 -8.13 -24.77
C GLY A 326 19.02 -8.26 -25.00
N LYS A 327 18.49 -9.47 -25.24
CA LYS A 327 17.04 -9.67 -25.25
C LYS A 327 16.47 -9.55 -23.84
N GLN A 328 15.39 -8.79 -23.72
CA GLN A 328 14.64 -8.66 -22.48
C GLN A 328 13.57 -9.76 -22.41
N LEU A 329 13.74 -10.71 -21.48
CA LEU A 329 12.79 -11.82 -21.26
C LEU A 329 11.73 -11.50 -20.18
N GLY A 330 11.99 -10.49 -19.34
CA GLY A 330 11.04 -9.97 -18.37
C GLY A 330 10.37 -8.67 -18.85
N PRO A 331 9.79 -7.84 -17.96
CA PRO A 331 9.90 -7.90 -16.51
C PRO A 331 9.16 -9.09 -15.88
N TRP A 332 9.72 -9.64 -14.81
CA TRP A 332 9.05 -10.72 -14.07
C TRP A 332 7.80 -10.18 -13.36
N PHE A 333 6.79 -11.04 -13.15
CA PHE A 333 5.51 -10.65 -12.54
C PHE A 333 5.65 -9.98 -11.16
N TYR A 334 6.71 -10.30 -10.41
CA TYR A 334 6.97 -9.74 -9.09
C TYR A 334 7.81 -8.45 -9.13
N ALA A 335 8.42 -8.11 -10.26
CA ALA A 335 9.41 -7.03 -10.33
C ALA A 335 8.83 -5.64 -9.99
N PRO A 336 7.66 -5.22 -10.52
CA PRO A 336 7.04 -3.96 -10.11
C PRO A 336 6.76 -3.89 -8.61
N TRP A 337 6.14 -4.94 -8.06
CA TRP A 337 5.81 -5.04 -6.65
C TRP A 337 7.05 -4.97 -5.76
N LEU A 338 8.03 -5.86 -5.99
CA LEU A 338 9.24 -5.91 -5.18
C LEU A 338 10.01 -4.59 -5.23
N THR A 339 10.06 -3.95 -6.40
CA THR A 339 10.69 -2.62 -6.55
C THR A 339 9.97 -1.56 -5.71
N SER A 340 8.64 -1.52 -5.75
CA SER A 340 7.89 -0.56 -4.93
C SER A 340 8.13 -0.72 -3.42
N PHE A 341 8.44 -1.93 -2.97
CA PHE A 341 8.76 -2.22 -1.56
C PHE A 341 10.19 -1.85 -1.18
N VAL A 342 11.14 -2.01 -2.11
CA VAL A 342 12.57 -1.82 -1.85
C VAL A 342 13.01 -0.36 -2.07
N THR A 343 12.41 0.34 -3.04
CA THR A 343 12.74 1.73 -3.39
C THR A 343 12.74 2.71 -2.20
N PRO A 344 11.78 2.69 -1.26
CA PRO A 344 11.77 3.61 -0.11
C PRO A 344 13.07 3.59 0.71
N THR A 345 13.69 2.43 0.85
CA THR A 345 14.94 2.26 1.60
C THR A 345 16.12 2.94 0.93
N PHE A 346 16.16 2.95 -0.40
CA PHE A 346 17.30 3.45 -1.18
C PHE A 346 17.10 4.88 -1.70
N PHE A 347 15.87 5.32 -1.91
CA PHE A 347 15.56 6.64 -2.45
C PHE A 347 14.94 7.60 -1.43
N GLY A 348 14.60 7.12 -0.22
CA GLY A 348 13.99 7.94 0.83
C GLY A 348 14.82 9.18 1.21
N PHE A 349 16.16 9.10 1.13
CA PHE A 349 17.04 10.24 1.40
C PHE A 349 16.85 11.42 0.41
N LEU A 350 16.43 11.13 -0.83
CA LEU A 350 16.19 12.12 -1.91
C LEU A 350 14.75 12.63 -1.91
N VAL A 351 13.78 11.70 -1.87
CA VAL A 351 12.37 12.04 -2.09
C VAL A 351 11.57 12.21 -0.79
N GLY A 352 12.08 11.75 0.35
CA GLY A 352 11.38 11.80 1.63
C GLY A 352 10.57 10.53 1.93
N PRO A 353 9.66 10.58 2.93
CA PRO A 353 8.88 9.43 3.34
C PRO A 353 7.97 8.94 2.21
N SER A 354 8.04 7.63 1.97
CA SER A 354 7.29 6.97 0.91
C SER A 354 6.83 5.60 1.37
N ARG A 355 5.72 5.14 0.79
CA ARG A 355 5.11 3.84 1.10
C ARG A 355 4.55 3.17 -0.15
N PRO A 356 4.49 1.83 -0.19
CA PRO A 356 3.81 1.12 -1.27
C PRO A 356 2.36 1.59 -1.44
N ASN A 357 1.92 1.62 -2.69
CA ASN A 357 0.58 2.02 -3.14
C ASN A 357 0.14 1.10 -4.29
N LEU A 358 -1.13 1.14 -4.70
CA LEU A 358 -1.54 0.60 -5.99
C LEU A 358 -1.27 1.62 -7.09
N ARG A 359 -1.02 1.10 -8.29
CA ARG A 359 -0.95 1.91 -9.51
C ARG A 359 -2.36 2.36 -9.93
N LYS A 360 -2.44 3.26 -10.91
CA LYS A 360 -3.71 3.77 -11.45
C LYS A 360 -4.59 2.65 -12.04
N ASP A 361 -3.99 1.60 -12.58
CA ASP A 361 -4.66 0.40 -13.07
C ASP A 361 -5.03 -0.63 -11.97
N GLY A 362 -4.79 -0.29 -10.71
CA GLY A 362 -5.07 -1.14 -9.54
C GLY A 362 -4.15 -2.37 -9.38
N GLN A 363 -3.08 -2.46 -10.16
CA GLN A 363 -2.04 -3.47 -9.98
C GLN A 363 -1.04 -3.07 -8.88
N LEU A 364 -0.32 -4.06 -8.38
CA LEU A 364 0.81 -3.86 -7.47
C LEU A 364 1.98 -3.17 -8.19
N GLY A 365 2.89 -2.55 -7.43
CA GLY A 365 4.02 -1.82 -7.99
C GLY A 365 3.83 -0.30 -8.02
N GLY A 366 2.84 0.23 -7.30
CA GLY A 366 2.75 1.66 -7.01
C GLY A 366 3.57 2.02 -5.78
N LEU A 367 4.08 3.25 -5.74
CA LEU A 367 4.72 3.85 -4.59
C LEU A 367 4.27 5.31 -4.49
N ILE A 368 3.83 5.72 -3.32
CA ILE A 368 3.49 7.13 -3.07
C ILE A 368 4.54 7.76 -2.17
N VAL A 369 5.08 8.89 -2.62
CA VAL A 369 5.84 9.82 -1.79
C VAL A 369 4.85 10.81 -1.19
N GLU A 370 4.73 10.84 0.14
CA GLU A 370 3.67 11.59 0.83
C GLU A 370 3.90 13.10 0.75
N LYS A 371 5.16 13.53 0.84
CA LYS A 371 5.58 14.92 0.64
C LYS A 371 6.97 14.93 0.05
N CYS A 372 7.06 15.18 -1.25
CA CYS A 372 8.30 15.06 -2.01
C CYS A 372 9.31 16.13 -1.57
N LYS A 373 10.36 15.70 -0.86
CA LYS A 373 11.44 16.54 -0.35
C LYS A 373 12.12 17.36 -1.44
N PHE A 374 12.39 16.74 -2.59
CA PHE A 374 12.99 17.41 -3.73
C PHE A 374 12.08 18.53 -4.28
N LEU A 375 10.76 18.29 -4.34
CA LEU A 375 9.80 19.27 -4.86
C LEU A 375 9.52 20.39 -3.83
N GLN A 376 9.34 20.06 -2.56
CA GLN A 376 9.14 21.01 -1.46
C GLN A 376 10.31 22.00 -1.37
N GLU A 377 11.54 21.49 -1.30
CA GLU A 377 12.73 22.32 -1.08
C GLU A 377 13.15 23.10 -2.34
N SER A 378 12.88 22.56 -3.55
CA SER A 378 13.21 23.26 -4.80
C SER A 378 12.19 24.34 -5.14
N GLY A 379 10.91 24.12 -4.80
CA GLY A 379 9.80 24.95 -5.23
C GLY A 379 9.73 25.11 -6.75
N CYS A 380 10.33 24.21 -7.53
CA CYS A 380 10.48 24.41 -8.97
C CYS A 380 10.14 23.19 -9.81
N LYS A 381 9.12 23.37 -10.66
CA LYS A 381 8.64 22.38 -11.62
C LYS A 381 9.73 21.89 -12.57
N GLY A 382 10.54 22.81 -13.12
CA GLY A 382 11.58 22.47 -14.09
C GLY A 382 12.61 21.48 -13.52
N LEU A 383 13.05 21.71 -12.28
CA LEU A 383 13.93 20.77 -11.58
C LEU A 383 13.25 19.42 -11.36
N CYS A 384 12.00 19.40 -10.90
CA CYS A 384 11.26 18.16 -10.69
C CYS A 384 11.12 17.35 -11.98
N LEU A 385 10.77 18.00 -13.10
CA LEU A 385 10.53 17.33 -14.37
C LEU A 385 11.84 16.86 -15.04
N HIS A 386 12.85 17.73 -15.11
CA HIS A 386 14.08 17.47 -15.85
C HIS A 386 15.23 16.89 -15.03
N GLN A 387 15.16 16.91 -13.69
CA GLN A 387 16.22 16.32 -12.85
C GLN A 387 15.73 15.18 -11.96
N CYS A 388 14.42 14.95 -11.87
CA CYS A 388 13.86 13.80 -11.15
C CYS A 388 13.01 12.92 -12.07
N LYS A 389 11.88 13.41 -12.60
CA LYS A 389 10.90 12.60 -13.35
C LYS A 389 11.48 11.95 -14.61
N ILE A 390 11.82 12.75 -15.64
CA ILE A 390 12.24 12.18 -16.93
C ILE A 390 13.48 11.30 -16.76
N PRO A 391 14.55 11.75 -16.05
CA PRO A 391 15.73 10.92 -15.91
C PRO A 391 15.49 9.64 -15.12
N ALA A 392 14.61 9.65 -14.10
CA ALA A 392 14.25 8.43 -13.38
C ALA A 392 13.50 7.46 -14.30
N GLN A 393 12.52 7.94 -15.08
CA GLN A 393 11.79 7.09 -16.03
C GLN A 393 12.74 6.47 -17.06
N GLU A 394 13.64 7.27 -17.63
CA GLU A 394 14.65 6.78 -18.56
C GLU A 394 15.63 5.81 -17.91
N PHE A 395 16.10 6.09 -16.69
CA PHE A 395 17.02 5.20 -15.97
C PHE A 395 16.39 3.84 -15.69
N PHE A 396 15.15 3.82 -15.18
CA PHE A 396 14.44 2.58 -14.90
C PHE A 396 14.19 1.77 -16.18
N GLN A 397 13.80 2.43 -17.27
CA GLN A 397 13.57 1.75 -18.55
C GLN A 397 14.87 1.29 -19.22
N GLN A 398 15.85 2.18 -19.38
CA GLN A 398 17.07 1.96 -20.16
C GLN A 398 18.15 1.22 -19.37
N GLU A 399 18.27 1.47 -18.07
CA GLU A 399 19.35 0.90 -17.24
C GLU A 399 18.90 -0.28 -16.38
N LEU A 400 17.64 -0.29 -15.94
CA LEU A 400 17.12 -1.36 -15.08
C LEU A 400 16.16 -2.31 -15.79
N GLY A 401 15.70 -1.98 -16.99
CA GLY A 401 14.78 -2.80 -17.79
C GLY A 401 13.36 -2.89 -17.24
N LEU A 402 12.98 -2.00 -16.33
CA LEU A 402 11.65 -1.96 -15.72
C LEU A 402 11.01 -0.60 -16.03
N PRO A 403 9.92 -0.53 -16.82
CA PRO A 403 9.25 0.75 -17.07
C PRO A 403 8.83 1.43 -15.77
N LEU A 404 8.92 2.76 -15.73
CA LEU A 404 8.48 3.56 -14.60
C LEU A 404 7.72 4.77 -15.14
N THR A 405 6.57 5.05 -14.55
CA THR A 405 5.82 6.30 -14.72
C THR A 405 5.85 7.09 -13.41
N VAL A 406 6.23 8.36 -13.46
CA VAL A 406 6.27 9.24 -12.29
C VAL A 406 5.27 10.37 -12.49
N SER A 407 4.30 10.46 -11.59
CA SER A 407 3.18 11.42 -11.60
C SER A 407 3.27 12.34 -10.37
N PRO A 408 3.97 13.49 -10.48
CA PRO A 408 4.00 14.49 -9.41
C PRO A 408 2.68 15.25 -9.33
N ASN A 409 2.24 15.57 -8.11
CA ASN A 409 1.18 16.52 -7.85
C ASN A 409 1.80 17.82 -7.31
N PHE A 410 1.72 18.90 -8.10
CA PHE A 410 2.33 20.17 -7.72
C PHE A 410 1.55 20.94 -6.65
N VAL A 411 0.24 20.67 -6.52
CA VAL A 411 -0.64 21.32 -5.53
C VAL A 411 -0.42 20.72 -4.14
N THR A 412 -0.22 19.40 -4.05
CA THR A 412 -0.03 18.70 -2.77
C THR A 412 1.43 18.36 -2.46
N GLN A 413 2.31 18.42 -3.47
CA GLN A 413 3.68 17.92 -3.45
C GLN A 413 3.80 16.40 -3.19
N GLU A 414 2.71 15.65 -3.35
CA GLU A 414 2.74 14.19 -3.40
C GLU A 414 3.35 13.74 -4.74
N CYS A 415 3.94 12.55 -4.79
CA CYS A 415 4.49 12.01 -6.04
C CYS A 415 4.23 10.51 -6.14
N GLN A 416 3.42 10.11 -7.14
CA GLN A 416 3.07 8.72 -7.41
C GLN A 416 4.05 8.12 -8.41
N TRP A 417 4.69 7.02 -8.05
CA TRP A 417 5.57 6.23 -8.90
C TRP A 417 4.87 4.92 -9.23
N SER A 418 4.86 4.55 -10.50
CA SER A 418 4.23 3.33 -11.00
C SER A 418 5.25 2.49 -11.74
N PHE A 419 5.78 1.46 -11.07
CA PHE A 419 6.71 0.52 -11.68
C PHE A 419 5.96 -0.44 -12.62
N GLY A 420 6.59 -0.85 -13.71
CA GLY A 420 5.97 -1.64 -14.78
C GLY A 420 4.91 -0.89 -15.59
N GLU A 421 4.76 0.42 -15.41
CA GLU A 421 3.87 1.27 -16.22
C GLU A 421 4.71 2.10 -17.18
N THR A 422 4.42 2.02 -18.48
CA THR A 422 5.15 2.76 -19.51
C THR A 422 4.75 4.23 -19.45
N PRO A 423 5.73 5.15 -19.32
CA PRO A 423 5.44 6.58 -19.25
C PRO A 423 4.87 7.06 -20.59
N LEU A 424 3.92 7.99 -20.50
CA LEU A 424 3.38 8.68 -21.67
C LEU A 424 4.43 9.61 -22.29
N PRO A 425 4.34 9.89 -23.60
CA PRO A 425 5.10 10.97 -24.22
C PRO A 425 4.82 12.30 -23.52
N VAL A 426 5.82 13.18 -23.44
CA VAL A 426 5.74 14.47 -22.72
C VAL A 426 4.55 15.32 -23.17
N GLN A 427 4.19 15.28 -24.45
CA GLN A 427 3.10 16.05 -25.05
C GLN A 427 1.71 15.56 -24.62
N GLU A 428 1.59 14.30 -24.23
CA GLU A 428 0.34 13.65 -23.84
C GLU A 428 0.23 13.50 -22.31
N ASP A 429 1.28 13.85 -21.58
CA ASP A 429 1.37 13.65 -20.14
C ASP A 429 0.70 14.79 -19.37
N PRO A 430 -0.45 14.56 -18.71
CA PRO A 430 -1.17 15.60 -17.97
C PRO A 430 -0.38 16.09 -16.73
N THR A 431 0.60 15.33 -16.28
CA THR A 431 1.48 15.69 -15.17
C THR A 431 2.70 16.50 -15.64
N PHE A 432 2.70 16.93 -16.91
CA PHE A 432 3.58 17.96 -17.49
C PHE A 432 2.77 19.24 -17.84
N PRO A 433 2.20 19.95 -16.85
CA PRO A 433 1.42 21.16 -17.11
C PRO A 433 2.29 22.28 -17.68
N ALA A 434 1.72 23.16 -18.50
CA ALA A 434 2.41 24.36 -19.01
C ALA A 434 2.63 25.42 -17.90
N GLY A 435 3.71 26.21 -18.01
CA GLY A 435 4.00 27.32 -17.07
C GLY A 435 4.85 26.95 -15.85
N CYS A 436 5.51 27.93 -15.23
CA CYS A 436 6.32 27.70 -14.02
C CYS A 436 5.45 27.65 -12.75
N LEU A 437 5.96 27.07 -11.67
CA LEU A 437 5.42 27.34 -10.33
C LEU A 437 5.64 28.81 -9.96
N ALA A 438 4.67 29.40 -9.27
CA ALA A 438 4.71 30.81 -8.91
C ALA A 438 5.92 31.15 -8.02
N GLY A 439 6.31 30.24 -7.13
CA GLY A 439 7.41 30.37 -6.17
C GLY A 439 8.76 29.84 -6.67
N CYS A 440 8.87 29.40 -7.94
CA CYS A 440 10.15 28.88 -8.44
C CYS A 440 11.22 29.98 -8.49
N LYS A 441 12.21 29.89 -7.59
CA LYS A 441 13.36 30.81 -7.51
C LYS A 441 14.20 30.84 -8.79
N SER A 442 14.26 29.72 -9.51
CA SER A 442 14.99 29.61 -10.77
C SER A 442 14.27 30.30 -11.94
N ARG A 443 12.99 30.64 -11.82
CA ARG A 443 12.22 31.29 -12.90
C ARG A 443 12.85 32.62 -13.29
N ASP A 444 13.11 33.49 -12.31
CA ASP A 444 13.59 34.84 -12.59
C ASP A 444 15.00 34.80 -13.21
N ALA A 445 15.84 33.86 -12.79
CA ALA A 445 17.15 33.60 -13.38
C ALA A 445 17.05 33.02 -14.81
N LEU A 446 16.14 32.07 -15.04
CA LEU A 446 15.91 31.47 -16.36
C LEU A 446 15.37 32.49 -17.37
N VAL A 447 14.43 33.34 -16.96
CA VAL A 447 13.88 34.42 -17.80
C VAL A 447 14.97 35.42 -18.19
N GLN A 448 15.92 35.71 -17.29
CA GLN A 448 17.08 36.56 -17.58
C GLN A 448 18.07 35.88 -18.53
N ALA A 449 18.32 34.58 -18.35
CA ALA A 449 19.31 33.83 -19.13
C ALA A 449 18.83 33.47 -20.55
N THR A 450 17.57 33.07 -20.73
CA THR A 450 17.07 32.53 -22.00
C THR A 450 16.44 33.58 -22.93
N ARG A 451 16.16 34.80 -22.44
CA ARG A 451 15.32 35.81 -23.14
C ARG A 451 13.98 35.25 -23.67
N ASN A 452 13.57 34.08 -23.19
CA ASN A 452 12.39 33.37 -23.65
C ASN A 452 11.43 33.24 -22.47
N THR A 453 10.18 33.62 -22.69
CA THR A 453 9.09 33.61 -21.70
C THR A 453 8.74 32.19 -21.27
N ASN A 454 8.92 31.22 -22.18
CA ASN A 454 8.56 29.82 -21.99
C ASN A 454 9.64 28.94 -21.31
N ALA A 455 10.51 29.49 -20.45
CA ALA A 455 11.65 28.74 -19.90
C ALA A 455 11.27 27.52 -19.00
N CYS A 456 9.99 27.38 -18.60
CA CYS A 456 9.46 26.22 -17.89
C CYS A 456 8.47 25.38 -18.72
N SER A 457 8.31 25.70 -20.01
CA SER A 457 7.48 24.98 -20.96
C SER A 457 8.41 24.25 -21.92
N TYR A 458 8.01 23.05 -22.36
CA TYR A 458 8.79 22.24 -23.29
C TYR A 458 8.90 22.93 -24.66
#